data_AF-A0A2E4MDL8-F1
#
_entry.id   AF-A0A2E4MDL8-F1
#
_cell.length_a   1.000
_cell.length_b   1.000
_cell.length_c   1.000
_cell.angle_alpha   90.00
_cell.angle_beta   90.00
_cell.angle_gamma   90.00
#
_symmetry.space_group_name_H-M   'P 1'
#
loop_
_entity.id
_entity.type
_entity.pdbx_description
1 polymer ?
#
loop_
_entity_poly.entity_id
_entity_poly.type
_entity_poly.pdbx_seq_one_letter_code
_entity_poly.pdbx_strand_id
1 'polypeptide(L)'
;MKNIEFIKMDFLSKDIKHNVDLLVSNPPYIPQKEISSLMRDVKEYEPMIALTDNSNGLVFYQKISKIIPYVVKKNGVTILEVGRGDHYNKVKEVFSKEGYSDIETICDLNKDIRVLMINN
;
A
#
# COMPACT_ATOMS: atom_id res chain seq x y z
N MET A 1 -19.29 15.88 -7.10
CA MET A 1 -17.99 15.75 -7.78
C MET A 1 -18.24 15.17 -9.17
N LYS A 2 -17.71 15.75 -10.26
CA LYS A 2 -18.00 15.30 -11.64
C LYS A 2 -16.93 14.35 -12.24
N ASN A 3 -15.76 14.23 -11.62
CA ASN A 3 -14.61 13.47 -12.11
C ASN A 3 -14.13 12.42 -11.10
N ILE A 4 -15.05 11.88 -10.30
CA ILE A 4 -14.74 10.86 -9.30
C ILE A 4 -15.79 9.76 -9.42
N GLU A 5 -15.32 8.54 -9.56
CA GLU A 5 -16.14 7.33 -9.54
C GLU A 5 -15.77 6.53 -8.29
N PHE A 6 -16.77 6.11 -7.52
CA PHE A 6 -16.57 5.28 -6.34
C PHE A 6 -16.98 3.85 -6.64
N ILE A 7 -16.06 2.92 -6.38
CA ILE A 7 -16.32 1.49 -6.54
C ILE A 7 -16.16 0.82 -5.19
N LYS A 8 -17.23 0.19 -4.69
CA LYS A 8 -17.17 -0.64 -3.49
C LYS A 8 -16.79 -2.06 -3.88
N MET A 9 -15.60 -2.49 -3.47
CA MET A 9 -15.14 -3.85 -3.67
C MET A 9 -14.28 -4.31 -2.48
N ASP A 10 -14.19 -5.62 -2.32
CA ASP A 10 -13.14 -6.22 -1.51
C ASP A 10 -11.90 -6.38 -2.39
N PHE A 11 -10.90 -5.55 -2.11
CA PHE A 11 -9.66 -5.52 -2.86
C PHE A 11 -8.91 -6.84 -2.78
N LEU A 12 -8.96 -7.59 -1.67
CA LEU A 12 -8.18 -8.81 -1.51
C LEU A 12 -8.79 -9.99 -2.26
N SER A 13 -10.12 -10.05 -2.41
CA SER A 13 -10.80 -11.15 -3.11
C SER A 13 -11.10 -10.91 -4.58
N LYS A 14 -11.04 -9.66 -5.07
CA LYS A 14 -11.37 -9.32 -6.47
C LYS A 14 -10.18 -8.77 -7.24
N ASP A 15 -10.10 -9.11 -8.52
CA ASP A 15 -9.13 -8.49 -9.43
C ASP A 15 -9.64 -7.16 -9.96
N ILE A 16 -8.71 -6.26 -10.20
CA ILE A 16 -8.96 -4.96 -10.81
C ILE A 16 -8.34 -4.98 -12.20
N LYS A 17 -9.09 -4.51 -13.20
CA LYS A 17 -8.59 -4.29 -14.56
C LYS A 17 -8.92 -2.88 -14.97
N HIS A 18 -7.91 -2.03 -14.97
CA HIS A 18 -7.96 -0.67 -15.47
C HIS A 18 -6.65 -0.35 -16.17
N ASN A 19 -6.58 0.78 -16.85
CA ASN A 19 -5.33 1.29 -17.39
C ASN A 19 -5.17 2.71 -16.87
N VAL A 20 -4.56 2.84 -15.68
CA VAL A 20 -4.32 4.13 -15.03
C VAL A 20 -2.88 4.58 -15.24
N ASP A 21 -2.68 5.89 -15.27
CA ASP A 21 -1.34 6.49 -15.29
C ASP A 21 -0.70 6.45 -13.90
N LEU A 22 -1.52 6.48 -12.84
CA LEU A 22 -1.10 6.49 -11.45
C LEU A 22 -1.98 5.57 -10.59
N LEU A 23 -1.36 4.65 -9.87
CA LEU A 23 -1.98 3.89 -8.79
C LEU A 23 -1.50 4.46 -7.45
N VAL A 24 -2.41 4.91 -6.59
CA VAL A 24 -2.07 5.41 -5.25
C VAL A 24 -2.82 4.57 -4.21
N SER A 25 -2.13 4.18 -3.15
CA SER A 25 -2.78 3.49 -2.02
C SER A 25 -2.10 3.80 -0.69
N ASN A 26 -2.90 4.02 0.33
CA ASN A 26 -2.51 3.91 1.73
C ASN A 26 -3.20 2.67 2.31
N PRO A 27 -2.63 1.46 2.10
CA PRO A 27 -3.28 0.23 2.53
C PRO A 27 -3.12 0.00 4.04
N PRO A 28 -3.97 -0.82 4.66
CA PRO A 28 -3.77 -1.28 6.02
C PRO A 28 -2.44 -2.05 6.13
N TYR A 29 -1.52 -1.56 6.98
CA TYR A 29 -0.16 -2.10 7.08
C TYR A 29 0.29 -2.43 8.50
N ILE A 30 -0.56 -2.22 9.51
CA ILE A 30 -0.20 -2.50 10.91
C ILE A 30 -0.35 -4.00 11.16
N PRO A 31 0.73 -4.71 11.56
CA PRO A 31 0.63 -6.13 11.90
C PRO A 31 -0.35 -6.37 13.05
N GLN A 32 -1.10 -7.48 12.98
CA GLN A 32 -2.10 -7.83 14.00
C GLN A 32 -1.51 -7.85 15.42
N LYS A 33 -0.27 -8.32 15.56
CA LYS A 33 0.46 -8.39 16.84
C LYS A 33 0.77 -7.02 17.46
N GLU A 34 0.78 -5.96 16.65
CA GLU A 34 1.11 -4.60 17.09
C GLU A 34 -0.13 -3.77 17.42
N ILE A 35 -1.33 -4.24 17.04
CA ILE A 35 -2.60 -3.57 17.31
C ILE A 35 -2.77 -3.25 18.80
N SER A 36 -2.45 -4.19 19.69
CA SER A 36 -2.57 -3.98 21.14
C SER A 36 -1.64 -2.91 21.69
N SER A 37 -0.56 -2.55 20.98
CA SER A 37 0.39 -1.50 21.36
C SER A 37 0.06 -0.12 20.79
N LEU A 38 -0.96 0.00 19.92
CA LEU A 38 -1.34 1.30 19.35
C LEU A 38 -1.83 2.27 20.43
N MET A 39 -1.59 3.56 20.17
CA MET A 39 -2.14 4.65 20.96
C MET A 39 -3.66 4.50 21.06
N ARG A 40 -4.20 4.87 22.22
CA ARG A 40 -5.63 4.76 22.53
C ARG A 40 -6.48 5.45 21.48
N ASP A 41 -6.09 6.66 21.07
CA ASP A 41 -6.82 7.45 20.08
C ASP A 41 -6.89 6.71 18.72
N VAL A 42 -5.82 6.07 18.27
CA VAL A 42 -5.83 5.32 17.01
C VAL A 42 -6.81 4.15 17.07
N LYS A 43 -6.87 3.44 18.22
CA LYS A 43 -7.81 2.33 18.40
C LYS A 43 -9.26 2.78 18.53
N GLU A 44 -9.49 3.98 19.08
CA GLU A 44 -10.83 4.49 19.37
C GLU A 44 -11.45 5.26 18.19
N TYR A 45 -10.64 5.87 17.32
CA TYR A 45 -11.13 6.72 16.22
C TYR A 45 -11.03 6.09 14.81
N GLU A 46 -10.15 5.12 14.58
CA GLU A 46 -9.99 4.49 13.27
C GLU A 46 -10.63 3.08 13.23
N PRO A 47 -11.40 2.73 12.18
CA PRO A 47 -11.94 1.39 12.05
C PRO A 47 -10.80 0.38 11.83
N MET A 48 -10.86 -0.77 12.52
CA MET A 48 -9.82 -1.81 12.46
C MET A 48 -9.43 -2.23 11.04
N ILE A 49 -10.40 -2.29 10.11
CA ILE A 49 -10.17 -2.65 8.71
C ILE A 49 -9.30 -1.64 7.94
N ALA A 50 -9.19 -0.40 8.42
CA ALA A 50 -8.29 0.61 7.86
C ALA A 50 -6.86 0.49 8.40
N LEU A 51 -6.69 -0.15 9.56
CA LEU A 51 -5.41 -0.21 10.26
C LEU A 51 -4.60 -1.46 9.94
N THR A 52 -5.25 -2.63 9.95
CA THR A 52 -4.57 -3.92 9.84
C THR A 52 -5.10 -4.78 8.71
N ASP A 53 -4.20 -5.56 8.12
CA ASP A 53 -4.53 -6.67 7.23
C ASP A 53 -4.91 -7.95 8.00
N ASN A 54 -5.02 -7.87 9.33
CA ASN A 54 -5.19 -8.99 10.27
C ASN A 54 -4.05 -10.03 10.17
N SER A 55 -2.88 -9.64 9.67
CA SER A 55 -1.74 -10.50 9.41
C SER A 55 -0.43 -9.78 9.76
N ASN A 56 0.54 -9.77 8.84
CA ASN A 56 1.89 -9.26 9.02
C ASN A 56 2.09 -7.83 8.46
N GLY A 57 1.02 -7.16 8.02
CA GLY A 57 1.08 -5.82 7.44
C GLY A 57 1.61 -5.77 6.00
N LEU A 58 1.65 -6.90 5.29
CA LEU A 58 2.18 -7.00 3.93
C LEU A 58 1.18 -7.55 2.90
N VAL A 59 0.01 -8.03 3.32
CA VAL A 59 -0.94 -8.75 2.43
C VAL A 59 -1.41 -7.88 1.27
N PHE A 60 -1.73 -6.61 1.52
CA PHE A 60 -2.14 -5.68 0.46
C PHE A 60 -1.01 -5.41 -0.54
N TYR A 61 0.22 -5.22 -0.07
CA TYR A 61 1.37 -4.98 -0.93
C TYR A 61 1.67 -6.16 -1.84
N GLN A 62 1.55 -7.40 -1.32
CA GLN A 62 1.69 -8.63 -2.11
C GLN A 62 0.62 -8.77 -3.20
N LYS A 63 -0.59 -8.27 -2.96
CA LYS A 63 -1.62 -8.23 -3.99
C LYS A 63 -1.34 -7.13 -5.00
N ILE A 64 -0.98 -5.92 -4.55
CA ILE A 64 -0.67 -4.78 -5.40
C ILE A 64 0.45 -5.14 -6.39
N SER A 65 1.56 -5.71 -5.90
CA SER A 65 2.70 -6.08 -6.74
C SER A 65 2.33 -7.01 -7.91
N LYS A 66 1.33 -7.88 -7.72
CA LYS A 66 0.84 -8.80 -8.75
C LYS A 66 -0.11 -8.17 -9.75
N ILE A 67 -0.85 -7.13 -9.36
CA ILE A 67 -1.86 -6.51 -10.23
C ILE A 67 -1.33 -5.34 -11.05
N ILE A 68 -0.22 -4.71 -10.65
CA ILE A 68 0.37 -3.56 -11.36
C ILE A 68 0.45 -3.77 -12.88
N PRO A 69 0.91 -4.92 -13.42
CA PRO A 69 1.03 -5.10 -14.87
C PRO A 69 -0.30 -5.09 -15.63
N TYR A 70 -1.43 -5.26 -14.91
CA TYR A 70 -2.78 -5.29 -15.47
C TYR A 70 -3.58 -4.02 -15.16
N VAL A 71 -3.02 -3.12 -14.34
CA VAL A 71 -3.71 -1.93 -13.83
C VAL A 71 -3.01 -0.64 -14.24
N VAL A 72 -1.67 -0.65 -14.25
CA VAL A 72 -0.84 0.52 -14.49
C VAL A 72 -0.25 0.44 -15.89
N LYS A 73 -0.36 1.53 -16.65
CA LYS A 73 0.20 1.63 -18.00
C LYS A 73 1.72 1.52 -17.95
N LYS A 74 2.34 1.17 -19.09
CA LYS A 74 3.78 1.34 -19.29
C LYS A 74 4.16 2.81 -19.06
N ASN A 75 5.26 3.07 -18.35
CA ASN A 75 5.70 4.38 -17.87
C ASN A 75 4.74 5.04 -16.85
N GLY A 76 3.76 4.30 -16.34
CA GLY A 76 2.93 4.72 -15.22
C GLY A 76 3.64 4.49 -13.88
N VAL A 77 3.07 5.02 -12.81
CA VAL A 77 3.70 4.99 -11.48
C VAL A 77 2.74 4.40 -10.45
N THR A 78 3.29 3.64 -9.51
CA THR A 78 2.58 3.22 -8.30
C THR A 78 3.19 3.89 -7.08
N ILE A 79 2.35 4.52 -6.24
CA ILE A 79 2.76 5.22 -5.02
C ILE A 79 2.03 4.61 -3.83
N LEU A 80 2.79 4.08 -2.88
CA LEU A 80 2.24 3.37 -1.72
C LEU A 80 2.74 4.00 -0.44
N GLU A 81 1.81 4.27 0.48
CA GLU A 81 2.20 4.58 1.86
C GLU A 81 2.74 3.32 2.54
N VAL A 82 3.77 3.47 3.36
CA VAL A 82 4.43 2.38 4.11
C VAL A 82 4.59 2.75 5.57
N GLY A 83 4.63 1.73 6.43
CA GLY A 83 4.92 1.82 7.85
C GLY A 83 6.32 2.41 8.14
N ARG A 84 6.49 2.89 9.37
CA ARG A 84 7.80 3.37 9.88
C ARG A 84 8.77 2.21 10.13
N GLY A 85 10.02 2.58 10.44
CA GLY A 85 11.05 1.62 10.79
C GLY A 85 11.40 0.73 9.60
N ASP A 86 11.51 -0.59 9.82
CA ASP A 86 11.91 -1.54 8.78
C ASP A 86 10.79 -1.94 7.81
N HIS A 87 9.56 -1.40 7.96
CA HIS A 87 8.42 -1.82 7.14
C HIS A 87 8.64 -1.55 5.65
N TYR A 88 9.19 -0.39 5.28
CA TYR A 88 9.48 -0.07 3.88
C TYR A 88 10.46 -1.05 3.21
N ASN A 89 11.44 -1.60 3.94
CA ASN A 89 12.35 -2.61 3.41
C ASN A 89 11.62 -3.91 3.09
N LYS A 90 10.72 -4.34 3.97
CA LYS A 90 9.87 -5.54 3.75
C LYS A 90 8.95 -5.36 2.55
N VAL A 91 8.36 -4.18 2.40
CA VAL A 91 7.54 -3.85 1.23
C VAL A 91 8.42 -3.85 -0.02
N LYS A 92 9.59 -3.22 -0.01
CA LYS A 92 10.54 -3.25 -1.12
C LYS A 92 10.89 -4.68 -1.53
N GLU A 93 11.13 -5.57 -0.57
CA GLU A 93 11.40 -6.98 -0.83
C GLU A 93 10.23 -7.69 -1.54
N VAL A 94 8.98 -7.39 -1.17
CA VAL A 94 7.78 -7.90 -1.87
C VAL A 94 7.81 -7.52 -3.34
N PHE A 95 8.07 -6.24 -3.65
CA PHE A 95 8.12 -5.77 -5.04
C PHE A 95 9.35 -6.31 -5.79
N SER A 96 10.52 -6.35 -5.18
CA SER A 96 11.72 -6.93 -5.81
C SER A 96 11.56 -8.42 -6.14
N LYS A 97 10.86 -9.20 -5.31
CA LYS A 97 10.54 -10.61 -5.58
C LYS A 97 9.61 -10.81 -6.77
N GLU A 98 8.75 -9.83 -7.04
CA GLU A 98 7.85 -9.82 -8.19
C GLU A 98 8.49 -9.20 -9.44
N GLY A 99 9.78 -8.83 -9.38
CA GLY A 99 10.57 -8.38 -10.52
C GLY A 99 10.70 -6.87 -10.69
N TYR A 100 10.16 -6.06 -9.78
CA TYR A 100 10.33 -4.60 -9.82
C TYR A 100 11.71 -4.19 -9.32
N SER A 101 12.45 -3.46 -10.15
CA SER A 101 13.81 -2.99 -9.86
C SER A 101 13.89 -1.47 -9.64
N ASP A 102 13.00 -0.71 -10.27
CA ASP A 102 12.94 0.75 -10.14
C ASP A 102 11.99 1.14 -8.99
N ILE A 103 12.57 1.17 -7.78
CA ILE A 103 11.86 1.43 -6.52
C ILE A 103 12.54 2.56 -5.76
N GLU A 104 11.82 3.66 -5.59
CA GLU A 104 12.24 4.83 -4.83
C GLU A 104 11.52 4.92 -3.49
N THR A 105 12.13 5.61 -2.53
CA THR A 105 11.55 5.90 -1.21
C THR A 105 11.50 7.39 -0.98
N ILE A 106 10.37 7.89 -0.49
CA ILE A 106 10.15 9.31 -0.21
C ILE A 106 9.82 9.48 1.28
N CYS A 107 10.45 10.47 1.90
CA CYS A 107 10.20 10.82 3.30
C CYS A 107 8.99 11.73 3.47
N ASP A 108 8.33 11.64 4.63
CA ASP A 108 7.38 12.64 5.08
C ASP A 108 8.07 13.91 5.62
N LEU A 109 7.28 14.86 6.14
CA LEU A 109 7.79 16.10 6.74
C LEU A 109 8.65 15.87 8.00
N ASN A 110 8.48 14.73 8.67
CA ASN A 110 9.27 14.33 9.84
C ASN A 110 10.56 13.60 9.45
N LYS A 111 10.82 13.44 8.15
CA LYS A 111 11.96 12.72 7.56
C LYS A 111 11.86 11.19 7.73
N ASP A 112 10.71 10.67 8.13
CA ASP A 112 10.45 9.23 8.13
C ASP A 112 10.20 8.76 6.70
N ILE A 113 10.79 7.64 6.29
CA ILE A 113 10.39 7.00 5.02
C ILE A 113 8.94 6.54 5.17
N ARG A 114 8.06 7.10 4.35
CA ARG A 114 6.62 6.87 4.40
C ARG A 114 6.00 6.51 3.08
N VAL A 115 6.75 6.66 1.98
CA VAL A 115 6.26 6.35 0.64
C VAL A 115 7.26 5.47 -0.09
N LEU A 116 6.74 4.47 -0.79
CA LEU A 116 7.46 3.64 -1.76
C LEU A 116 6.83 3.88 -3.14
N MET A 117 7.68 4.27 -4.10
CA MET A 117 7.29 4.57 -5.47
C MET A 117 7.89 3.53 -6.42
N ILE A 118 7.05 2.92 -7.26
CA ILE A 118 7.44 1.93 -8.26
C ILE A 118 7.20 2.52 -9.65
N ASN A 119 8.26 2.61 -10.44
CA ASN A 119 8.19 3.05 -11.84
C ASN A 119 8.03 1.82 -12.75
N ASN A 120 7.01 1.83 -13.63
CA ASN A 120 6.63 0.69 -14.50
C ASN A 120 7.10 0.84 -15.95
#